data_AF-A0A818WMS4-F1
#
_entry.id   AF-A0A818WMS4-F1
#
_cell.length_a   1.000
_cell.length_b   1.000
_cell.length_c   1.000
_cell.angle_alpha   90.00
_cell.angle_beta   90.00
_cell.angle_gamma   90.00
#
_symmetry.space_group_name_H-M   'P 1'
#
loop_
_entity.id
_entity.type
_entity.pdbx_description
1 polymer ?
#
loop_
_entity_poly.entity_id
_entity_poly.type
_entity_poly.pdbx_seq_one_letter_code
_entity_poly.pdbx_strand_id
1 'polypeptide(L)'
;MGCCYNKSNVTTISNTKSAIIATTEHEFIEKVISTIPLSQRDFIRRIPSRYFLTAYALYKNAQILLKHERFEEAELACNNAVDMLLQYLHPTHYIFQKILEIYTNSCLRREHFSKALCSTLTCILIHSAISPADRASLSVRENFQIIEYYFRMGFIYKKMNYMKNALKYMLQARQMISSWPQVEEIINFTRIIDDNIRDLREPKLTIQPVHPCPDESDIDFSRRFILEMAQFNAQRGTLQFDVSEFTRLPLKATAYLVTPAILNEVYKCLYNELSKNGLMAQIARLAMESQYIAAQIKNSIQKLKQNTLLTPMLIEAALTIIIDRQDKYCQKLKDKLRFEIFYTDCSNFHQNGVRVFKIKYVKSNDH
;
A
#
# COMPACT_ATOMS: atom_id res chain seq x y z
N MET A 1 61.53 -34.57 66.31
CA MET A 1 61.68 -34.21 64.88
C MET A 1 60.35 -34.56 64.21
N GLY A 2 59.50 -33.65 63.76
CA GLY A 2 59.73 -32.35 63.13
C GLY A 2 59.41 -32.51 61.64
N CYS A 3 58.27 -31.94 61.20
CA CYS A 3 57.84 -31.58 59.83
C CYS A 3 56.32 -31.80 59.69
N CYS A 4 55.48 -30.84 60.08
CA CYS A 4 55.07 -29.63 59.33
C CYS A 4 53.95 -29.90 58.32
N TYR A 5 52.80 -29.32 58.64
CA TYR A 5 51.67 -29.05 57.75
C TYR A 5 52.10 -28.49 56.40
N ASN A 6 51.44 -28.89 55.32
CA ASN A 6 51.12 -27.96 54.25
C ASN A 6 49.72 -28.23 53.67
N LYS A 7 48.73 -27.59 54.29
CA LYS A 7 47.52 -27.13 53.60
C LYS A 7 47.93 -25.91 52.78
N SER A 8 47.92 -25.99 51.46
CA SER A 8 47.61 -24.86 50.56
C SER A 8 47.97 -25.20 49.11
N ASN A 9 46.93 -25.28 48.28
CA ASN A 9 46.85 -24.60 46.98
C ASN A 9 45.71 -25.21 46.17
N VAL A 10 44.50 -25.04 46.69
CA VAL A 10 43.31 -25.02 45.86
C VAL A 10 42.83 -23.57 45.87
N THR A 11 42.44 -23.09 44.67
CA THR A 11 41.64 -21.88 44.42
C THR A 11 42.26 -20.50 44.65
N THR A 12 42.83 -19.92 43.59
CA THR A 12 42.81 -18.45 43.36
C THR A 12 42.86 -18.03 41.89
N ILE A 13 43.08 -18.93 40.92
CA ILE A 13 43.13 -18.59 39.48
C ILE A 13 41.72 -18.50 38.82
N SER A 14 40.69 -19.05 39.49
CA SER A 14 39.29 -18.99 39.02
C SER A 14 38.63 -17.62 39.23
N ASN A 15 38.98 -16.92 40.31
CA ASN A 15 38.25 -15.73 40.73
C ASN A 15 38.63 -14.47 39.92
N THR A 16 39.88 -14.36 39.46
CA THR A 16 40.33 -13.23 38.64
C THR A 16 39.80 -13.30 37.21
N LYS A 17 39.78 -14.46 36.56
CA LYS A 17 39.14 -14.61 35.24
C LYS A 17 37.63 -14.37 35.31
N SER A 18 36.97 -14.91 36.34
CA SER A 18 35.53 -14.68 36.55
C SER A 18 35.21 -13.22 36.86
N ALA A 19 36.06 -12.53 37.63
CA ALA A 19 35.88 -11.12 37.95
C ALA A 19 36.09 -10.23 36.71
N ILE A 20 37.15 -10.46 35.92
CA ILE A 20 37.41 -9.70 34.69
C ILE A 20 36.26 -9.88 33.68
N ILE A 21 35.76 -11.11 33.50
CA ILE A 21 34.62 -11.38 32.62
C ILE A 21 33.37 -10.64 33.12
N ALA A 22 33.07 -10.70 34.42
CA ALA A 22 31.93 -9.99 35.00
C ALA A 22 32.03 -8.46 34.83
N THR A 23 33.23 -7.88 34.96
CA THR A 23 33.47 -6.45 34.72
C THR A 23 33.24 -6.08 33.26
N THR A 24 33.74 -6.88 32.31
CA THR A 24 33.53 -6.63 30.87
C THR A 24 32.08 -6.82 30.42
N GLU A 25 31.35 -7.77 31.01
CA GLU A 25 29.91 -7.96 30.78
C GLU A 25 29.12 -6.75 31.28
N HIS A 26 29.44 -6.25 32.48
CA HIS A 26 28.77 -5.09 33.06
C HIS A 26 28.98 -3.81 32.23
N GLU A 27 30.23 -3.52 31.84
CA GLU A 27 30.55 -2.37 30.97
C GLU A 27 29.81 -2.43 29.63
N PHE A 28 29.71 -3.61 29.02
CA PHE A 28 28.97 -3.79 27.78
C PHE A 28 27.47 -3.56 27.97
N ILE A 29 26.88 -4.10 29.04
CA ILE A 29 25.45 -3.92 29.35
C ILE A 29 25.16 -2.43 29.56
N GLU A 30 25.96 -1.72 30.34
CA GLU A 30 25.76 -0.28 30.56
C GLU A 30 25.90 0.53 29.26
N LYS A 31 26.82 0.14 28.37
CA LYS A 31 26.91 0.73 27.02
C LYS A 31 25.62 0.53 26.23
N VAL A 32 25.00 -0.65 26.27
CA VAL A 32 23.71 -0.90 25.59
C VAL A 32 22.59 -0.09 26.24
N ILE A 33 22.50 -0.10 27.57
CA ILE A 33 21.50 0.61 28.37
C ILE A 33 21.55 2.13 28.11
N SER A 34 22.73 2.69 27.86
CA SER A 34 22.89 4.11 27.52
C SER A 34 22.10 4.54 26.27
N THR A 35 21.77 3.59 25.38
CA THR A 35 21.01 3.82 24.14
C THR A 35 19.49 3.65 24.30
N ILE A 36 19.00 3.57 25.54
CA ILE A 36 17.61 3.31 25.89
C ILE A 36 17.08 4.50 26.70
N PRO A 37 15.79 4.86 26.54
CA PRO A 37 15.10 5.85 27.36
C PRO A 37 15.40 5.70 28.85
N LEU A 38 15.67 6.83 29.52
CA LEU A 38 16.10 6.87 30.92
C LEU A 38 15.15 6.11 31.83
N SER A 39 13.84 6.32 31.68
CA SER A 39 12.81 5.66 32.50
C SER A 39 12.78 4.13 32.37
N GLN A 40 13.38 3.58 31.30
CA GLN A 40 13.33 2.16 30.98
C GLN A 40 14.62 1.40 31.31
N ARG A 41 15.71 2.12 31.63
CA ARG A 41 17.04 1.52 31.86
C ARG A 41 17.06 0.53 33.02
N ASP A 42 16.38 0.85 34.10
CA ASP A 42 16.39 0.04 35.32
C ASP A 42 15.71 -1.32 35.15
N PHE A 43 14.77 -1.45 34.21
CA PHE A 43 14.16 -2.75 33.92
C PHE A 43 15.17 -3.72 33.34
N ILE A 44 16.10 -3.25 32.48
CA ILE A 44 17.16 -4.09 31.93
C ILE A 44 18.16 -4.48 33.01
N ARG A 45 18.51 -3.57 33.92
CA ARG A 45 19.44 -3.87 35.03
C ARG A 45 18.95 -5.00 35.95
N ARG A 46 17.64 -5.26 35.97
CA ARG A 46 17.02 -6.34 36.75
C ARG A 46 17.05 -7.69 36.03
N ILE A 47 17.39 -7.74 34.75
CA ILE A 47 17.48 -8.98 33.98
C ILE A 47 18.82 -9.67 34.30
N PRO A 48 18.85 -11.00 34.53
CA PRO A 48 20.11 -11.71 34.66
C PRO A 48 21.03 -11.47 33.45
N SER A 49 22.27 -11.01 33.68
CA SER A 49 23.19 -10.56 32.63
C SER A 49 23.33 -11.53 31.47
N ARG A 50 23.48 -12.83 31.76
CA ARG A 50 23.58 -13.88 30.73
C ARG A 50 22.35 -13.95 29.82
N TYR A 51 21.15 -13.80 30.37
CA TYR A 51 19.92 -13.81 29.59
C TYR A 51 19.83 -12.59 28.69
N PHE A 52 20.11 -11.40 29.21
CA PHE A 52 20.10 -10.17 28.42
C PHE A 52 21.16 -10.21 27.31
N LEU A 53 22.39 -10.61 27.63
CA LEU A 53 23.48 -10.71 26.67
C LEU A 53 23.19 -11.73 25.56
N THR A 54 22.57 -12.86 25.90
CA THR A 54 22.18 -13.87 24.91
C THR A 54 21.10 -13.34 23.97
N ALA A 55 20.05 -12.71 24.51
CA ALA A 55 19.01 -12.09 23.70
C ALA A 55 19.57 -10.94 22.82
N TYR A 56 20.48 -10.13 23.36
CA TYR A 56 21.12 -9.05 22.62
C TYR A 56 22.05 -9.59 21.52
N ALA A 57 22.77 -10.68 21.78
CA ALA A 57 23.59 -11.37 20.78
C ALA A 57 22.73 -11.92 19.64
N LEU A 58 21.57 -12.51 19.94
CA LEU A 58 20.59 -12.94 18.93
C LEU A 58 20.10 -11.77 18.07
N TYR A 59 19.77 -10.63 18.70
CA TYR A 59 19.45 -9.40 17.97
C TYR A 59 20.59 -8.95 17.05
N LYS A 60 21.84 -8.93 17.53
CA LYS A 60 23.00 -8.57 16.70
C LYS A 60 23.24 -9.56 15.57
N ASN A 61 23.06 -10.85 15.82
CA ASN A 61 23.11 -11.86 14.79
C ASN A 61 22.03 -11.64 13.72
N ALA A 62 20.78 -11.33 14.13
CA ALA A 62 19.71 -11.00 13.20
C ALA A 62 20.07 -9.80 12.30
N GLN A 63 20.74 -8.76 12.84
CA GLN A 63 21.23 -7.64 12.03
C GLN A 63 22.26 -8.06 10.98
N ILE A 64 23.16 -8.98 11.33
CA ILE A 64 24.17 -9.52 10.41
C ILE A 64 23.50 -10.38 9.33
N LEU A 65 22.60 -11.28 9.74
CA LEU A 65 21.83 -12.14 8.84
C LEU A 65 21.00 -11.33 7.84
N LEU A 66 20.35 -10.25 8.28
CA LEU A 66 19.62 -9.34 7.40
C LEU A 66 20.53 -8.70 6.34
N LYS A 67 21.76 -8.32 6.71
CA LYS A 67 22.75 -7.76 5.76
C LYS A 67 23.24 -8.80 4.75
N HIS A 68 23.27 -10.07 5.13
CA HIS A 68 23.61 -11.20 4.25
C HIS A 68 22.39 -11.82 3.55
N GLU A 69 21.25 -11.13 3.57
CA GLU A 69 20.01 -11.58 2.90
C GLU A 69 19.46 -12.93 3.39
N ARG A 70 19.87 -13.39 4.58
CA ARG A 70 19.37 -14.59 5.25
C ARG A 70 18.12 -14.25 6.07
N PHE A 71 17.05 -13.87 5.39
CA PHE A 71 15.86 -13.26 6.00
C PHE A 71 15.12 -14.19 6.97
N GLU A 72 14.99 -15.48 6.66
CA GLU A 72 14.31 -16.45 7.52
C GLU A 72 15.04 -16.65 8.86
N GLU A 73 16.36 -16.75 8.81
CA GLU A 73 17.16 -16.91 10.02
C GLU A 73 17.21 -15.63 10.84
N ALA A 74 17.17 -14.47 10.18
CA ALA A 74 17.02 -13.19 10.85
C ALA A 74 15.68 -13.10 11.59
N GLU A 75 14.57 -13.56 10.98
CA GLU A 75 13.25 -13.65 11.64
C GLU A 75 13.30 -14.56 12.87
N LEU A 76 13.89 -15.75 12.74
CA LEU A 76 14.02 -16.72 13.83
C LEU A 76 14.86 -16.15 14.98
N ALA A 77 16.00 -15.53 14.68
CA ALA A 77 16.86 -14.90 15.68
C ALA A 77 16.15 -13.74 16.40
N CYS A 78 15.36 -12.93 15.68
CA CYS A 78 14.52 -11.89 16.27
C CYS A 78 13.46 -12.48 17.22
N ASN A 79 12.74 -13.52 16.80
CA ASN A 79 11.72 -14.17 17.64
C ASN A 79 12.33 -14.73 18.92
N ASN A 80 13.44 -15.46 18.81
CA ASN A 80 14.14 -15.99 19.98
C ASN A 80 14.61 -14.88 20.93
N ALA A 81 15.11 -13.75 20.40
CA ALA A 81 15.48 -12.60 21.22
C ALA A 81 14.27 -11.98 21.95
N VAL A 82 13.14 -11.87 21.26
CA VAL A 82 11.88 -11.34 21.83
C VAL A 82 11.37 -12.27 22.93
N ASP A 83 11.28 -13.58 22.67
CA ASP A 83 10.77 -14.58 23.62
C ASP A 83 11.59 -14.63 24.92
N MET A 84 12.91 -14.48 24.83
CA MET A 84 13.77 -14.40 26.01
C MET A 84 13.52 -13.14 26.84
N LEU A 85 13.31 -11.99 26.19
CA LEU A 85 13.13 -10.70 26.87
C LEU A 85 11.71 -10.50 27.41
N LEU A 86 10.69 -11.05 26.75
CA LEU A 86 9.28 -10.94 27.17
C LEU A 86 9.02 -11.57 28.54
N GLN A 87 9.88 -12.48 29.00
CA GLN A 87 9.80 -13.04 30.35
C GLN A 87 10.09 -12.01 31.45
N TYR A 88 10.80 -10.94 31.12
CA TYR A 88 11.28 -9.94 32.08
C TYR A 88 10.79 -8.51 31.79
N LEU A 89 10.42 -8.22 30.54
CA LEU A 89 10.08 -6.88 30.08
C LEU A 89 8.64 -6.83 29.55
N HIS A 90 7.96 -5.74 29.85
CA HIS A 90 6.64 -5.45 29.28
C HIS A 90 6.74 -5.32 27.75
N PRO A 91 5.77 -5.82 26.94
CA PRO A 91 5.84 -5.80 25.47
C PRO A 91 6.05 -4.43 24.82
N THR A 92 5.77 -3.34 25.55
CA THR A 92 5.97 -1.96 25.09
C THR A 92 7.37 -1.40 25.40
N HIS A 93 8.28 -2.21 25.92
CA HIS A 93 9.65 -1.77 26.24
C HIS A 93 10.43 -1.42 24.96
N TYR A 94 11.20 -0.32 25.00
CA TYR A 94 11.89 0.28 23.85
C TYR A 94 12.87 -0.66 23.15
N ILE A 95 13.47 -1.60 23.89
CA ILE A 95 14.36 -2.61 23.30
C ILE A 95 13.66 -3.44 22.21
N PHE A 96 12.36 -3.70 22.36
CA PHE A 96 11.58 -4.46 21.38
C PHE A 96 11.44 -3.69 20.07
N GLN A 97 11.41 -2.35 20.09
CA GLN A 97 11.37 -1.54 18.86
C GLN A 97 12.57 -1.86 17.96
N LYS A 98 13.79 -1.92 18.53
CA LYS A 98 15.03 -2.22 17.78
C LYS A 98 15.01 -3.63 17.18
N ILE A 99 14.47 -4.62 17.90
CA ILE A 99 14.40 -6.01 17.42
C ILE A 99 13.31 -6.14 16.34
N LEU A 100 12.14 -5.54 16.57
CA LEU A 100 11.01 -5.57 15.65
C LEU A 100 11.29 -4.84 14.34
N GLU A 101 12.16 -3.84 14.31
CA GLU A 101 12.60 -3.21 13.06
C GLU A 101 13.29 -4.21 12.13
N ILE A 102 14.20 -5.02 12.65
CA ILE A 102 14.93 -6.05 11.90
C ILE A 102 13.98 -7.15 11.45
N TYR A 103 13.08 -7.58 12.35
CA TYR A 103 12.04 -8.54 12.04
C TYR A 103 11.13 -8.03 10.91
N THR A 104 10.65 -6.80 11.01
CA THR A 104 9.79 -6.16 10.00
C THR A 104 10.47 -6.13 8.64
N ASN A 105 11.74 -5.72 8.59
CA ASN A 105 12.48 -5.65 7.33
C ASN A 105 12.67 -7.04 6.70
N SER A 106 12.90 -8.07 7.53
CA SER A 106 13.01 -9.46 7.08
C SER A 106 11.67 -9.95 6.50
N CYS A 107 10.55 -9.70 7.20
CA CYS A 107 9.21 -10.04 6.72
C CYS A 107 8.85 -9.32 5.42
N LEU A 108 9.22 -8.05 5.27
CA LEU A 108 9.01 -7.29 4.03
C LEU A 108 9.75 -7.90 2.84
N ARG A 109 10.99 -8.36 3.05
CA ARG A 109 11.80 -9.01 2.01
C ARG A 109 11.26 -10.37 1.59
N ARG A 110 10.58 -11.08 2.50
CA ARG A 110 9.89 -12.34 2.24
C ARG A 110 8.42 -12.17 1.82
N GLU A 111 7.95 -10.94 1.61
CA GLU A 111 6.55 -10.63 1.28
C GLU A 111 5.52 -11.12 2.34
N HIS A 112 5.97 -11.34 3.58
CA HIS A 112 5.12 -11.66 4.72
C HIS A 112 4.42 -10.41 5.27
N PHE A 113 3.58 -9.78 4.44
CA PHE A 113 3.04 -8.45 4.70
C PHE A 113 2.21 -8.34 5.99
N SER A 114 1.41 -9.35 6.34
CA SER A 114 0.63 -9.35 7.58
C SER A 114 1.53 -9.32 8.83
N LYS A 115 2.63 -10.09 8.83
CA LYS A 115 3.60 -10.10 9.93
C LYS A 115 4.33 -8.76 10.03
N ALA A 116 4.76 -8.21 8.89
CA ALA A 116 5.38 -6.88 8.82
C ALA A 116 4.44 -5.76 9.29
N LEU A 117 3.13 -5.87 9.00
CA LEU A 117 2.12 -4.92 9.44
C LEU A 117 1.98 -4.94 10.97
N CYS A 118 1.82 -6.14 11.56
CA CYS A 118 1.73 -6.32 13.00
C CYS A 118 2.96 -5.77 13.72
N SER A 119 4.17 -6.11 13.26
CA SER A 119 5.41 -5.62 13.88
C SER A 119 5.59 -4.11 13.74
N THR A 120 5.23 -3.53 12.59
CA THR A 120 5.27 -2.07 12.40
C THR A 120 4.29 -1.35 13.33
N LEU A 121 3.07 -1.89 13.49
CA LEU A 121 2.08 -1.35 14.43
C LEU A 121 2.60 -1.42 15.87
N THR A 122 3.24 -2.53 16.26
CA THR A 122 3.85 -2.67 17.58
C THR A 122 4.97 -1.64 17.79
N CYS A 123 5.81 -1.36 16.79
CA CYS A 123 6.80 -0.28 16.88
C CYS A 123 6.15 1.09 17.11
N ILE A 124 5.02 1.39 16.44
CA ILE A 124 4.27 2.64 16.66
C ILE A 124 3.73 2.70 18.10
N LEU A 125 3.19 1.59 18.62
CA LEU A 125 2.67 1.52 19.99
C LEU A 125 3.78 1.72 21.03
N ILE A 126 4.94 1.06 20.85
CA ILE A 126 6.13 1.26 21.70
C ILE A 126 6.54 2.73 21.68
N HIS A 127 6.70 3.32 20.50
CA HIS A 127 7.11 4.71 20.36
C HIS A 127 6.11 5.69 20.99
N SER A 128 4.81 5.43 20.83
CA SER A 128 3.75 6.25 21.39
C SER A 128 3.70 6.19 22.92
N ALA A 129 4.11 5.07 23.52
CA ALA A 129 4.20 4.88 24.97
C ALA A 129 5.40 5.58 25.62
N ILE A 130 6.35 6.12 24.83
CA ILE A 130 7.50 6.86 25.34
C ILE A 130 7.03 8.21 25.91
N SER A 131 7.38 8.47 27.17
CA SER A 131 7.03 9.71 27.87
C SER A 131 7.64 10.94 27.16
N PRO A 132 7.05 12.14 27.27
CA PRO A 132 7.64 13.35 26.70
C PRO A 132 9.07 13.63 27.17
N ALA A 133 9.36 13.37 28.46
CA ALA A 133 10.70 13.53 29.03
C ALA A 133 11.70 12.56 28.40
N ASP A 134 11.29 11.31 28.15
CA ASP A 134 12.13 10.33 27.47
C ASP A 134 12.32 10.66 25.98
N ARG A 135 11.31 11.20 25.29
CA ARG A 135 11.45 11.62 23.88
C ARG A 135 12.48 12.72 23.71
N ALA A 136 12.59 13.63 24.68
CA ALA A 136 13.62 14.66 24.68
C ALA A 136 15.05 14.08 24.85
N SER A 137 15.17 12.88 25.44
CA SER A 137 16.45 12.16 25.57
C SER A 137 16.82 11.33 24.34
N LEU A 138 15.88 11.12 23.41
CA LEU A 138 16.12 10.41 22.15
C LEU A 138 16.82 11.32 21.14
N SER A 139 17.62 10.70 20.27
CA SER A 139 18.22 11.41 19.14
C SER A 139 17.14 11.92 18.17
N VAL A 140 17.49 12.94 17.37
CA VAL A 140 16.66 13.44 16.26
C VAL A 140 16.26 12.29 15.33
N ARG A 141 17.19 11.37 15.05
CA ARG A 141 16.95 10.18 14.22
C ARG A 141 15.91 9.25 14.83
N GLU A 142 15.97 8.98 16.13
CA GLU A 142 14.99 8.12 16.82
C GLU A 142 13.61 8.76 16.89
N ASN A 143 13.53 10.07 17.08
CA ASN A 143 12.26 10.80 16.99
C ASN A 143 11.70 10.80 15.55
N PHE A 144 12.54 10.69 14.52
CA PHE A 144 12.11 10.61 13.12
C PHE A 144 11.53 9.23 12.75
N GLN A 145 11.94 8.16 13.46
CA GLN A 145 11.50 6.78 13.15
C GLN A 145 9.99 6.59 13.18
N ILE A 146 9.25 7.34 14.00
CA ILE A 146 7.78 7.25 14.01
C ILE A 146 7.20 7.55 12.63
N ILE A 147 7.76 8.53 11.93
CA ILE A 147 7.34 8.91 10.58
C ILE A 147 7.65 7.77 9.60
N GLU A 148 8.83 7.17 9.72
CA GLU A 148 9.21 6.00 8.91
C GLU A 148 8.24 4.83 9.12
N TYR A 149 7.73 4.61 10.33
CA TYR A 149 6.72 3.59 10.58
C TYR A 149 5.38 3.90 9.93
N TYR A 150 4.89 5.15 10.00
CA TYR A 150 3.66 5.55 9.27
C TYR A 150 3.84 5.39 7.76
N PHE A 151 4.99 5.78 7.21
CA PHE A 151 5.29 5.54 5.79
C PHE A 151 5.31 4.05 5.46
N ARG A 152 5.96 3.23 6.30
CA ARG A 152 6.05 1.78 6.13
C ARG A 152 4.68 1.11 6.18
N MET A 153 3.78 1.52 7.08
CA MET A 153 2.38 1.08 7.08
C MET A 153 1.72 1.39 5.74
N GLY A 154 1.89 2.61 5.23
CA GLY A 154 1.40 3.01 3.92
C GLY A 154 1.91 2.10 2.80
N PHE A 155 3.21 1.81 2.80
CA PHE A 155 3.83 0.90 1.85
C PHE A 155 3.31 -0.55 1.95
N ILE A 156 3.17 -1.09 3.16
CA ILE A 156 2.63 -2.45 3.38
C ILE A 156 1.19 -2.53 2.87
N TYR A 157 0.33 -1.56 3.21
CA TYR A 157 -1.03 -1.54 2.69
C TYR A 157 -1.10 -1.40 1.17
N LYS A 158 -0.17 -0.65 0.56
CA LYS A 158 -0.03 -0.57 -0.90
C LYS A 158 0.30 -1.94 -1.48
N LYS A 159 1.25 -2.68 -0.89
CA LYS A 159 1.61 -4.05 -1.29
C LYS A 159 0.48 -5.06 -1.12
N MET A 160 -0.37 -4.87 -0.12
CA MET A 160 -1.56 -5.68 0.12
C MET A 160 -2.81 -5.21 -0.67
N ASN A 161 -2.67 -4.25 -1.59
CA ASN A 161 -3.75 -3.66 -2.39
C ASN A 161 -4.86 -2.91 -1.60
N TYR A 162 -4.61 -2.52 -0.35
CA TYR A 162 -5.53 -1.69 0.44
C TYR A 162 -5.26 -0.19 0.21
N MET A 163 -5.55 0.30 -1.00
CA MET A 163 -5.14 1.65 -1.45
C MET A 163 -5.65 2.81 -0.56
N LYS A 164 -6.87 2.71 -0.03
CA LYS A 164 -7.42 3.73 0.88
C LYS A 164 -6.60 3.83 2.17
N ASN A 165 -6.22 2.69 2.73
CA ASN A 165 -5.39 2.64 3.94
C ASN A 165 -3.97 3.11 3.61
N ALA A 166 -3.40 2.66 2.49
CA ALA A 166 -2.09 3.10 2.02
C ALA A 166 -2.02 4.63 1.95
N LEU A 167 -3.00 5.27 1.31
CA LEU A 167 -3.06 6.72 1.17
C LEU A 167 -3.22 7.41 2.53
N LYS A 168 -4.08 6.89 3.41
CA LYS A 168 -4.27 7.43 4.77
C LYS A 168 -2.94 7.50 5.53
N TYR A 169 -2.19 6.40 5.59
CA TYR A 169 -0.95 6.32 6.35
C TYR A 169 0.19 7.14 5.71
N MET A 170 0.26 7.21 4.38
CA MET A 170 1.23 8.07 3.70
C MET A 170 0.94 9.57 3.92
N LEU A 171 -0.33 9.99 3.91
CA LEU A 171 -0.71 11.36 4.25
C LEU A 171 -0.39 11.70 5.70
N GLN A 172 -0.58 10.76 6.63
CA GLN A 172 -0.18 10.95 8.03
C GLN A 172 1.33 11.12 8.17
N ALA A 173 2.13 10.27 7.53
CA ALA A 173 3.59 10.43 7.50
C ALA A 173 3.99 11.80 6.94
N ARG A 174 3.36 12.22 5.82
CA ARG A 174 3.62 13.53 5.20
C ARG A 174 3.29 14.71 6.11
N GLN A 175 2.17 14.63 6.82
CA GLN A 175 1.75 15.66 7.77
C GLN A 175 2.75 15.76 8.92
N MET A 176 3.22 14.63 9.46
CA MET A 176 4.20 14.60 10.54
C MET A 176 5.54 15.20 10.12
N ILE A 177 5.98 15.03 8.87
CA ILE A 177 7.23 15.63 8.37
C ILE A 177 7.16 17.15 8.25
N SER A 178 5.97 17.72 7.99
CA SER A 178 5.85 19.16 7.71
C SER A 178 6.31 20.06 8.86
N SER A 179 6.37 19.54 10.09
CA SER A 179 6.88 20.25 11.27
C SER A 179 8.38 20.08 11.51
N TRP A 180 9.09 19.31 10.67
CA TRP A 180 10.51 18.99 10.86
C TRP A 180 11.44 19.95 10.10
N PRO A 181 12.65 20.21 10.64
CA PRO A 181 13.69 20.95 9.93
C PRO A 181 13.98 20.33 8.55
N GLN A 182 14.04 21.15 7.51
CA GLN A 182 14.23 20.69 6.14
C GLN A 182 15.72 20.44 5.84
N VAL A 183 16.26 19.38 6.44
CA VAL A 183 17.59 18.85 6.10
C VAL A 183 17.50 17.88 4.92
N GLU A 184 18.60 17.67 4.22
CA GLU A 184 18.65 16.90 2.96
C GLU A 184 18.00 15.51 3.06
N GLU A 185 18.27 14.77 4.15
CA GLU A 185 17.66 13.46 4.40
C GLU A 185 16.12 13.53 4.45
N ILE A 186 15.59 14.54 5.14
CA ILE A 186 14.14 14.75 5.30
C ILE A 186 13.51 15.22 3.99
N ILE A 187 14.21 16.06 3.21
CA ILE A 187 13.76 16.49 1.88
C ILE A 187 13.65 15.28 0.94
N ASN A 188 14.68 14.42 0.91
CA ASN A 188 14.69 13.22 0.09
C ASN A 188 13.57 12.26 0.51
N PHE A 189 13.38 12.05 1.82
CA PHE A 189 12.29 11.22 2.32
C PHE A 189 10.90 11.81 1.99
N THR A 190 10.75 13.13 2.08
CA THR A 190 9.50 13.83 1.69
C THR A 190 9.17 13.58 0.23
N ARG A 191 10.16 13.67 -0.68
CA ARG A 191 9.97 13.38 -2.11
C ARG A 191 9.48 11.94 -2.34
N ILE A 192 10.07 10.96 -1.65
CA ILE A 192 9.64 9.56 -1.73
C ILE A 192 8.17 9.41 -1.31
N ILE A 193 7.75 10.09 -0.25
CA ILE A 193 6.35 10.08 0.21
C ILE A 193 5.44 10.73 -0.82
N ASP A 194 5.81 11.91 -1.33
CA ASP A 194 5.00 12.67 -2.29
C ASP A 194 4.82 11.90 -3.61
N ASP A 195 5.87 11.24 -4.10
CA ASP A 195 5.80 10.37 -5.28
C ASP A 195 4.86 9.17 -5.05
N ASN A 196 4.91 8.55 -3.87
CA ASN A 196 4.01 7.45 -3.55
C ASN A 196 2.55 7.91 -3.36
N ILE A 197 2.33 9.09 -2.78
CA ILE A 197 0.99 9.69 -2.67
C ILE A 197 0.44 9.98 -4.06
N ARG A 198 1.25 10.54 -4.97
CA ARG A 198 0.85 10.77 -6.36
C ARG A 198 0.46 9.46 -7.04
N ASP A 199 1.28 8.43 -6.94
CA ASP A 199 0.98 7.09 -7.49
C ASP A 199 -0.32 6.49 -6.92
N LEU A 200 -0.66 6.77 -5.67
CA LEU A 200 -1.90 6.29 -5.04
C LEU A 200 -3.13 7.11 -5.42
N ARG A 201 -2.97 8.42 -5.71
CA ARG A 201 -4.05 9.32 -6.14
C ARG A 201 -4.36 9.17 -7.63
N GLU A 202 -3.34 8.92 -8.42
CA GLU A 202 -3.40 8.72 -9.86
C GLU A 202 -2.96 7.30 -10.18
N PRO A 203 -3.75 6.29 -9.79
CA PRO A 203 -3.33 4.91 -10.00
C PRO A 203 -3.12 4.65 -11.49
N LYS A 204 -1.89 4.31 -11.84
CA LYS A 204 -1.52 3.94 -13.22
C LYS A 204 -2.28 2.68 -13.60
N LEU A 205 -3.01 2.74 -14.72
CA LEU A 205 -3.63 1.57 -15.31
C LEU A 205 -2.55 0.55 -15.60
N THR A 206 -2.76 -0.64 -15.06
CA THR A 206 -1.85 -1.74 -15.29
C THR A 206 -2.53 -2.66 -16.28
N ILE A 207 -1.89 -2.89 -17.43
CA ILE A 207 -2.35 -3.86 -18.43
C ILE A 207 -1.71 -5.20 -18.10
N GLN A 208 -2.52 -6.20 -17.74
CA GLN A 208 -2.01 -7.56 -17.65
C GLN A 208 -2.01 -8.17 -19.06
N PRO A 209 -0.92 -8.83 -19.49
CA PRO A 209 -0.94 -9.58 -20.74
C PRO A 209 -1.93 -10.74 -20.60
N VAL A 210 -3.00 -10.71 -21.39
CA VAL A 210 -3.92 -11.83 -21.55
C VAL A 210 -3.66 -12.43 -22.92
N HIS A 211 -3.44 -13.74 -22.97
CA HIS A 211 -3.20 -14.44 -24.24
C HIS A 211 -4.51 -15.03 -24.77
N PRO A 212 -4.76 -14.99 -26.09
CA PRO A 212 -5.91 -15.63 -26.70
C PRO A 212 -5.80 -17.15 -26.56
N CYS A 213 -6.93 -17.82 -26.31
CA CYS A 213 -6.98 -19.28 -26.33
C CYS A 213 -7.08 -19.79 -27.78
N PRO A 214 -6.60 -21.02 -28.09
CA PRO A 214 -6.57 -21.55 -29.46
C PRO A 214 -7.92 -21.59 -30.18
N ASP A 215 -9.01 -21.76 -29.41
CA ASP A 215 -10.38 -21.90 -29.93
C ASP A 215 -11.25 -20.66 -29.63
N GLU A 216 -10.64 -19.58 -29.16
CA GLU A 216 -11.36 -18.37 -28.76
C GLU A 216 -11.50 -17.42 -29.95
N SER A 217 -12.72 -16.96 -30.22
CA SER A 217 -12.95 -15.93 -31.23
C SER A 217 -12.30 -14.60 -30.80
N ASP A 218 -11.87 -13.76 -31.75
CA ASP A 218 -11.31 -12.43 -31.44
C ASP A 218 -12.24 -11.57 -30.56
N ILE A 219 -13.55 -11.78 -30.70
CA ILE A 219 -14.59 -11.10 -29.93
C ILE A 219 -14.61 -11.60 -28.49
N ASP A 220 -14.56 -12.91 -28.28
CA ASP A 220 -14.57 -13.51 -26.95
C ASP A 220 -13.25 -13.24 -26.22
N PHE A 221 -12.12 -13.25 -26.94
CA PHE A 221 -10.84 -12.80 -26.43
C PHE A 221 -10.89 -11.34 -25.98
N SER A 222 -11.44 -10.46 -26.82
CA SER A 222 -11.61 -9.05 -26.46
C SER A 222 -12.46 -8.89 -25.19
N ARG A 223 -13.57 -9.63 -25.08
CA ARG A 223 -14.45 -9.59 -23.88
C ARG A 223 -13.73 -10.06 -22.63
N ARG A 224 -13.02 -11.19 -22.72
CA ARG A 224 -12.26 -11.75 -21.60
C ARG A 224 -11.12 -10.84 -21.19
N PHE A 225 -10.36 -10.32 -22.16
CA PHE A 225 -9.32 -9.32 -21.91
C PHE A 225 -9.88 -8.12 -21.16
N ILE A 226 -11.03 -7.56 -21.57
CA ILE A 226 -11.67 -6.42 -20.90
C ILE A 226 -12.14 -6.80 -19.49
N LEU A 227 -12.77 -7.96 -19.32
CA LEU A 227 -13.25 -8.44 -18.03
C LEU A 227 -12.09 -8.62 -17.04
N GLU A 228 -11.02 -9.31 -17.46
CA GLU A 228 -9.81 -9.53 -16.67
C GLU A 228 -9.12 -8.21 -16.36
N MET A 229 -8.98 -7.32 -17.35
CA MET A 229 -8.44 -5.98 -17.18
C MET A 229 -9.23 -5.15 -16.17
N ALA A 230 -10.55 -5.15 -16.27
CA ALA A 230 -11.42 -4.35 -15.42
C ALA A 230 -11.50 -4.94 -14.01
N GLN A 231 -11.55 -6.26 -13.85
CA GLN A 231 -11.45 -6.95 -12.56
C GLN A 231 -10.11 -6.67 -11.89
N PHE A 232 -9.01 -6.78 -12.61
CA PHE A 232 -7.67 -6.48 -12.12
C PHE A 232 -7.53 -5.03 -11.67
N ASN A 233 -8.05 -4.09 -12.45
CA ASN A 233 -8.06 -2.67 -12.10
C ASN A 233 -9.02 -2.36 -10.94
N ALA A 234 -10.13 -3.09 -10.79
CA ALA A 234 -11.01 -2.99 -9.63
C ALA A 234 -10.40 -3.54 -8.35
N GLN A 235 -9.70 -4.67 -8.41
CA GLN A 235 -8.91 -5.20 -7.30
C GLN A 235 -7.81 -4.21 -6.88
N ARG A 236 -7.23 -3.48 -7.85
CA ARG A 236 -6.25 -2.41 -7.59
C ARG A 236 -6.87 -1.08 -7.18
N GLY A 237 -8.21 -0.99 -7.09
CA GLY A 237 -8.94 0.22 -6.71
C GLY A 237 -8.86 1.36 -7.73
N THR A 238 -8.44 1.08 -8.97
CA THR A 238 -8.24 2.06 -10.03
C THR A 238 -9.53 2.31 -10.83
N LEU A 239 -10.42 1.31 -10.91
CA LEU A 239 -11.73 1.38 -11.53
C LEU A 239 -12.78 0.68 -10.67
N GLN A 240 -13.95 1.28 -10.44
CA GLN A 240 -15.07 0.51 -9.89
C GLN A 240 -15.67 -0.33 -11.01
N PHE A 241 -15.55 -1.67 -10.92
CA PHE A 241 -16.09 -2.61 -11.89
C PHE A 241 -17.29 -3.37 -11.32
N ASP A 242 -18.40 -3.31 -12.03
CA ASP A 242 -19.60 -4.08 -11.73
C ASP A 242 -19.63 -5.30 -12.66
N VAL A 243 -19.17 -6.43 -12.13
CA VAL A 243 -19.12 -7.71 -12.87
C VAL A 243 -20.53 -8.12 -13.33
N SER A 244 -21.52 -7.90 -12.48
CA SER A 244 -22.92 -8.29 -12.77
C SER A 244 -23.47 -7.50 -13.95
N GLU A 245 -23.15 -6.21 -14.03
CA GLU A 245 -23.51 -5.37 -15.15
C GLU A 245 -22.82 -5.82 -16.44
N PHE A 246 -21.54 -6.21 -16.39
CA PHE A 246 -20.81 -6.64 -17.58
C PHE A 246 -21.41 -7.91 -18.23
N THR A 247 -22.04 -8.77 -17.42
CA THR A 247 -22.68 -10.02 -17.87
C THR A 247 -24.15 -9.87 -18.26
N ARG A 248 -24.78 -8.72 -17.97
CA ARG A 248 -26.21 -8.49 -18.20
C ARG A 248 -26.51 -8.33 -19.70
N LEU A 249 -27.71 -8.71 -20.15
CA LEU A 249 -28.15 -8.43 -21.52
C LEU A 249 -28.80 -7.03 -21.66
N PRO A 250 -28.56 -6.29 -22.77
CA PRO A 250 -29.19 -5.00 -23.02
C PRO A 250 -30.71 -5.14 -23.14
N LEU A 251 -31.47 -4.35 -22.39
CA LEU A 251 -32.92 -4.29 -22.50
C LEU A 251 -33.35 -3.21 -23.49
N LYS A 252 -33.73 -3.63 -24.70
CA LYS A 252 -34.16 -2.72 -25.78
C LYS A 252 -35.37 -1.85 -25.40
N ALA A 253 -36.29 -2.40 -24.59
CA ALA A 253 -37.47 -1.67 -24.12
C ALA A 253 -37.12 -0.45 -23.26
N THR A 254 -35.92 -0.39 -22.68
CA THR A 254 -35.48 0.74 -21.86
C THR A 254 -35.30 2.03 -22.68
N ALA A 255 -35.11 1.94 -24.00
CA ALA A 255 -35.01 3.11 -24.88
C ALA A 255 -36.29 3.97 -24.89
N TYR A 256 -37.47 3.37 -24.71
CA TYR A 256 -38.73 4.12 -24.64
C TYR A 256 -38.88 4.95 -23.36
N LEU A 257 -38.10 4.62 -22.32
CA LEU A 257 -38.11 5.33 -21.04
C LEU A 257 -37.13 6.51 -21.03
N VAL A 258 -36.32 6.67 -22.08
CA VAL A 258 -35.30 7.72 -22.16
C VAL A 258 -35.96 9.05 -22.56
N THR A 259 -36.03 9.98 -21.61
CA THR A 259 -36.54 11.34 -21.83
C THR A 259 -35.41 12.31 -22.24
N PRO A 260 -35.74 13.49 -22.81
CA PRO A 260 -34.74 14.53 -23.10
C PRO A 260 -33.93 14.98 -21.87
N ALA A 261 -34.54 14.95 -20.68
CA ALA A 261 -33.85 15.27 -19.44
C ALA A 261 -32.76 14.23 -19.13
N ILE A 262 -33.06 12.94 -19.31
CA ILE A 262 -32.11 11.83 -19.14
C ILE A 262 -30.98 11.94 -20.16
N LEU A 263 -31.29 12.20 -21.44
CA LEU A 263 -30.28 12.40 -22.49
C LEU A 263 -29.30 13.52 -22.13
N ASN A 264 -29.83 14.68 -21.71
CA ASN A 264 -29.01 15.82 -21.33
C ASN A 264 -28.14 15.54 -20.10
N GLU A 265 -28.67 14.79 -19.12
CA GLU A 265 -27.93 14.41 -17.91
C GLU A 265 -26.78 13.44 -18.23
N VAL A 266 -27.06 12.39 -18.98
CA VAL A 266 -26.07 11.41 -19.43
C VAL A 266 -25.00 12.09 -20.29
N TYR A 267 -25.41 12.95 -21.23
CA TYR A 267 -24.48 13.77 -22.02
C TYR A 267 -23.57 14.64 -21.15
N LYS A 268 -24.11 15.37 -20.17
CA LYS A 268 -23.31 16.25 -19.30
C LYS A 268 -22.28 15.47 -18.50
N CYS A 269 -22.66 14.30 -17.98
CA CYS A 269 -21.72 13.44 -17.27
C CYS A 269 -20.65 12.87 -18.19
N LEU A 270 -21.04 12.33 -19.36
CA LEU A 270 -20.08 11.87 -20.36
C LEU A 270 -19.12 12.99 -20.78
N TYR A 271 -19.63 14.20 -21.05
CA TYR A 271 -18.81 15.37 -21.36
C TYR A 271 -17.84 15.69 -20.22
N ASN A 272 -18.31 15.75 -18.97
CA ASN A 272 -17.43 16.01 -17.82
C ASN A 272 -16.39 14.90 -17.64
N GLU A 273 -16.74 13.63 -17.84
CA GLU A 273 -15.80 12.52 -17.76
C GLU A 273 -14.68 12.63 -18.81
N LEU A 274 -15.04 13.00 -20.04
CA LEU A 274 -14.07 13.11 -21.14
C LEU A 274 -13.29 14.43 -21.16
N SER A 275 -13.83 15.50 -20.57
CA SER A 275 -13.18 16.82 -20.56
C SER A 275 -12.44 17.13 -19.27
N LYS A 276 -12.91 16.63 -18.12
CA LYS A 276 -12.41 17.00 -16.78
C LYS A 276 -11.79 15.85 -16.01
N ASN A 277 -12.31 14.62 -16.12
CA ASN A 277 -11.67 13.47 -15.49
C ASN A 277 -10.50 13.00 -16.35
N GLY A 278 -9.30 13.34 -15.89
CA GLY A 278 -8.05 13.13 -16.62
C GLY A 278 -7.80 11.68 -17.03
N LEU A 279 -8.30 10.68 -16.29
CA LEU A 279 -7.98 9.28 -16.56
C LEU A 279 -8.53 8.81 -17.93
N MET A 280 -9.83 8.94 -18.20
CA MET A 280 -10.41 8.42 -19.46
C MET A 280 -9.96 9.23 -20.68
N ALA A 281 -9.81 10.55 -20.51
CA ALA A 281 -9.24 11.42 -21.53
C ALA A 281 -7.77 11.07 -21.83
N GLN A 282 -6.98 10.74 -20.81
CA GLN A 282 -5.59 10.28 -20.97
C GLN A 282 -5.54 8.91 -21.63
N ILE A 283 -6.39 7.95 -21.24
CA ILE A 283 -6.45 6.63 -21.90
C ILE A 283 -6.77 6.81 -23.38
N ALA A 284 -7.79 7.60 -23.73
CA ALA A 284 -8.19 7.75 -25.13
C ALA A 284 -7.10 8.44 -25.97
N ARG A 285 -6.34 9.37 -25.36
CA ARG A 285 -5.19 10.03 -26.01
C ARG A 285 -3.99 9.10 -26.18
N LEU A 286 -3.74 8.21 -25.23
CA LEU A 286 -2.56 7.31 -25.23
C LEU A 286 -2.81 6.00 -25.99
N ALA A 287 -3.97 5.39 -25.80
CA ALA A 287 -4.34 4.09 -26.36
C ALA A 287 -4.99 4.20 -27.76
N MET A 288 -5.19 5.42 -28.27
CA MET A 288 -5.95 5.75 -29.48
C MET A 288 -7.45 5.40 -29.41
N GLU A 289 -7.83 4.36 -28.67
CA GLU A 289 -9.20 3.91 -28.39
C GLU A 289 -9.34 3.46 -26.93
N SER A 290 -10.43 3.87 -26.28
CA SER A 290 -10.83 3.48 -24.91
C SER A 290 -12.20 2.83 -24.93
N GLN A 291 -12.44 1.87 -24.03
CA GLN A 291 -13.72 1.16 -23.96
C GLN A 291 -14.38 1.33 -22.58
N TYR A 292 -15.71 1.49 -22.55
CA TYR A 292 -16.49 1.75 -21.35
C TYR A 292 -17.85 1.06 -21.35
N ILE A 293 -18.38 0.82 -20.16
CA ILE A 293 -19.74 0.30 -19.94
C ILE A 293 -20.59 1.31 -19.14
N ALA A 294 -21.92 1.21 -19.24
CA ALA A 294 -22.84 2.17 -18.65
C ALA A 294 -22.72 2.34 -17.12
N ALA A 295 -22.35 1.28 -16.38
CA ALA A 295 -22.11 1.38 -14.93
C ALA A 295 -20.97 2.34 -14.57
N GLN A 296 -19.93 2.47 -15.40
CA GLN A 296 -18.85 3.43 -15.13
C GLN A 296 -19.38 4.86 -15.17
N ILE A 297 -20.26 5.17 -16.13
CA ILE A 297 -20.92 6.48 -16.24
C ILE A 297 -21.92 6.67 -15.10
N LYS A 298 -22.62 5.62 -14.65
CA LYS A 298 -23.50 5.69 -13.48
C LYS A 298 -22.73 6.11 -12.23
N ASN A 299 -21.57 5.50 -11.97
CA ASN A 299 -20.74 5.84 -10.82
C ASN A 299 -20.32 7.32 -10.87
N SER A 300 -19.99 7.83 -12.05
CA SER A 300 -19.70 9.24 -12.27
C SER A 300 -20.90 10.16 -12.03
N ILE A 301 -22.10 9.78 -12.48
CA ILE A 301 -23.34 10.51 -12.19
C ILE A 301 -23.61 10.52 -10.69
N GLN A 302 -23.46 9.39 -9.99
CA GLN A 302 -23.67 9.28 -8.55
C GLN A 302 -22.71 10.16 -7.74
N LYS A 303 -21.45 10.29 -8.18
CA LYS A 303 -20.49 11.23 -7.57
C LYS A 303 -20.92 12.69 -7.72
N LEU A 304 -21.55 13.04 -8.84
CA LEU A 304 -22.03 14.39 -9.11
C LEU A 304 -23.40 14.69 -8.51
N LYS A 305 -24.25 13.67 -8.32
CA LYS A 305 -25.59 13.77 -7.74
C LYS A 305 -25.87 12.54 -6.86
N GLN A 306 -25.84 12.75 -5.54
CA GLN A 306 -25.93 11.66 -4.56
C GLN A 306 -27.27 10.88 -4.52
N ASN A 307 -28.28 11.22 -5.33
CA ASN A 307 -29.60 10.56 -5.31
C ASN A 307 -30.19 10.34 -6.72
N THR A 308 -29.36 10.01 -7.72
CA THR A 308 -29.88 9.72 -9.05
C THR A 308 -30.63 8.37 -9.09
N LEU A 309 -31.85 8.37 -9.65
CA LEU A 309 -32.61 7.15 -9.96
C LEU A 309 -32.18 6.52 -11.30
N LEU A 310 -31.16 7.08 -11.96
CA LEU A 310 -30.66 6.55 -13.23
C LEU A 310 -29.99 5.19 -13.02
N THR A 311 -30.59 4.17 -13.62
CA THR A 311 -30.03 2.82 -13.67
C THR A 311 -28.99 2.72 -14.78
N PRO A 312 -28.03 1.77 -14.70
CA PRO A 312 -27.08 1.52 -15.79
C PRO A 312 -27.78 1.29 -17.14
N MET A 313 -28.94 0.61 -17.12
CA MET A 313 -29.75 0.34 -18.31
C MET A 313 -30.28 1.63 -18.97
N LEU A 314 -30.77 2.59 -18.18
CA LEU A 314 -31.23 3.89 -18.70
C LEU A 314 -30.08 4.68 -19.30
N ILE A 315 -28.90 4.59 -18.69
CA ILE A 315 -27.67 5.23 -19.19
C ILE A 315 -27.21 4.56 -20.49
N GLU A 316 -27.18 3.23 -20.55
CA GLU A 316 -26.88 2.44 -21.75
C GLU A 316 -27.81 2.82 -22.91
N ALA A 317 -29.11 2.86 -22.67
CA ALA A 317 -30.10 3.24 -23.66
C ALA A 317 -29.92 4.69 -24.13
N ALA A 318 -29.67 5.63 -23.21
CA ALA A 318 -29.42 7.03 -23.53
C ALA A 318 -28.14 7.22 -24.36
N LEU A 319 -27.05 6.53 -24.01
CA LEU A 319 -25.80 6.57 -24.78
C LEU A 319 -25.98 6.01 -26.18
N THR A 320 -26.72 4.91 -26.31
CA THR A 320 -27.07 4.34 -27.61
C THR A 320 -27.80 5.38 -28.46
N ILE A 321 -28.82 6.04 -27.89
CA ILE A 321 -29.58 7.08 -28.61
C ILE A 321 -28.69 8.25 -29.02
N ILE A 322 -27.81 8.72 -28.15
CA ILE A 322 -26.86 9.80 -28.44
C ILE A 322 -25.99 9.42 -29.64
N ILE A 323 -25.47 8.20 -29.66
CA ILE A 323 -24.54 7.71 -30.68
C ILE A 323 -25.27 7.47 -32.02
N ASP A 324 -26.35 6.69 -32.02
CA ASP A 324 -27.06 6.23 -33.23
C ASP A 324 -27.76 7.35 -33.98
N ARG A 325 -28.41 8.25 -33.25
CA ARG A 325 -29.19 9.32 -33.89
C ARG A 325 -28.32 10.45 -34.42
N GLN A 326 -26.99 10.37 -34.22
CA GLN A 326 -26.07 11.49 -34.43
C GLN A 326 -26.64 12.80 -33.88
N ASP A 327 -27.28 12.72 -32.71
CA ASP A 327 -28.07 13.82 -32.16
C ASP A 327 -27.16 15.03 -31.90
N LYS A 328 -27.74 16.22 -31.71
CA LYS A 328 -27.05 17.47 -31.37
C LYS A 328 -26.04 17.30 -30.23
N TYR A 329 -26.26 16.33 -29.34
CA TYR A 329 -25.35 15.93 -28.27
C TYR A 329 -24.07 15.23 -28.78
N CYS A 330 -24.17 14.28 -29.71
CA CYS A 330 -23.01 13.59 -30.29
C CYS A 330 -22.16 14.57 -31.11
N GLN A 331 -22.81 15.43 -31.90
CA GLN A 331 -22.11 16.45 -32.67
C GLN A 331 -21.34 17.42 -31.76
N LYS A 332 -21.96 17.85 -30.64
CA LYS A 332 -21.26 18.69 -29.64
C LYS A 332 -20.06 18.00 -28.99
N LEU A 333 -20.09 16.67 -28.79
CA LEU A 333 -18.92 15.93 -28.26
C LEU A 333 -17.79 15.89 -29.28
N LYS A 334 -18.12 15.60 -30.56
CA LYS A 334 -17.16 15.61 -31.67
C LYS A 334 -16.51 16.98 -31.82
N ASP A 335 -17.31 18.03 -31.93
CA ASP A 335 -16.85 19.40 -32.19
C ASP A 335 -16.03 19.97 -31.03
N LYS A 336 -16.39 19.67 -29.77
CA LYS A 336 -15.74 20.28 -28.60
C LYS A 336 -14.57 19.48 -28.04
N LEU A 337 -14.60 18.15 -28.15
CA LEU A 337 -13.64 17.28 -27.45
C LEU A 337 -12.79 16.43 -28.39
N ARG A 338 -13.04 16.45 -29.71
CA ARG A 338 -12.31 15.66 -30.73
C ARG A 338 -12.32 14.15 -30.43
N PHE A 339 -13.46 13.63 -30.01
CA PHE A 339 -13.67 12.20 -29.81
C PHE A 339 -14.73 11.66 -30.76
N GLU A 340 -14.48 10.47 -31.29
CA GLU A 340 -15.50 9.61 -31.89
C GLU A 340 -15.99 8.62 -30.84
N ILE A 341 -17.31 8.47 -30.76
CA ILE A 341 -17.94 7.52 -29.86
C ILE A 341 -18.78 6.58 -30.69
N PHE A 342 -18.55 5.29 -30.51
CA PHE A 342 -19.31 4.22 -31.13
C PHE A 342 -19.55 3.13 -30.08
N TYR A 343 -20.30 2.10 -30.41
CA TYR A 343 -20.45 0.96 -29.53
C TYR A 343 -20.39 -0.31 -30.35
N THR A 344 -20.09 -1.42 -29.69
CA THR A 344 -20.11 -2.74 -30.30
C THR A 344 -21.57 -3.14 -30.54
N ASP A 345 -22.07 -2.94 -31.77
CA ASP A 345 -23.33 -3.55 -32.17
C ASP A 345 -23.04 -5.03 -32.42
N CYS A 346 -23.62 -5.90 -31.61
CA CYS A 346 -23.59 -7.33 -31.90
C CYS A 346 -24.49 -7.58 -33.12
N SER A 347 -23.97 -7.36 -34.32
CA SER A 347 -24.59 -7.87 -35.53
C SER A 347 -24.54 -9.39 -35.49
N ASN A 348 -25.73 -9.98 -35.55
CA ASN A 348 -26.09 -11.39 -35.74
C ASN A 348 -26.38 -12.28 -34.52
N PHE A 349 -25.95 -11.95 -33.28
CA PHE A 349 -26.46 -12.67 -32.10
C PHE A 349 -26.62 -11.73 -30.90
N HIS A 350 -27.87 -11.34 -30.61
CA HIS A 350 -28.33 -10.68 -29.38
C HIS A 350 -28.08 -11.50 -28.09
N GLN A 351 -27.21 -12.52 -28.13
CA GLN A 351 -27.22 -13.58 -27.14
C GLN A 351 -26.30 -13.34 -25.93
N ASN A 352 -25.27 -12.48 -25.95
CA ASN A 352 -24.35 -12.37 -24.80
C ASN A 352 -23.77 -10.96 -24.53
N GLY A 353 -24.10 -10.37 -23.36
CA GLY A 353 -23.40 -9.23 -22.71
C GLY A 353 -23.91 -7.80 -22.99
N VAL A 354 -23.60 -6.84 -22.10
CA VAL A 354 -23.97 -5.40 -22.23
C VAL A 354 -23.23 -4.74 -23.38
N ARG A 355 -23.79 -3.64 -23.91
CA ARG A 355 -23.08 -2.83 -24.92
C ARG A 355 -21.81 -2.23 -24.34
N VAL A 356 -20.69 -2.53 -24.98
CA VAL A 356 -19.42 -1.86 -24.74
C VAL A 356 -19.33 -0.68 -25.68
N PHE A 357 -19.26 0.51 -25.10
CA PHE A 357 -19.07 1.76 -25.81
C PHE A 357 -17.57 2.02 -25.96
N LYS A 358 -17.18 2.57 -27.12
CA LYS A 358 -15.80 2.82 -27.51
C LYS A 358 -15.63 4.30 -27.81
N ILE A 359 -14.53 4.88 -27.32
CA ILE A 359 -14.14 6.28 -27.51
C ILE A 359 -12.80 6.30 -28.20
N LYS A 360 -12.74 6.89 -29.38
CA LYS A 360 -11.51 7.08 -30.13
C LYS A 360 -11.16 8.56 -30.16
N TYR A 361 -9.91 8.90 -29.85
CA TYR A 361 -9.44 10.28 -29.98
C TYR A 361 -9.10 10.55 -31.45
N VAL A 362 -9.65 11.64 -32.00
CA VAL A 362 -9.36 12.09 -33.35
C VAL A 362 -8.30 13.19 -33.27
N LYS A 363 -7.07 12.88 -33.70
CA LYS A 363 -6.05 13.91 -33.92
C LYS A 363 -6.49 14.78 -35.10
N SER A 364 -6.40 16.11 -34.98
CA SER A 364 -6.56 16.98 -36.14
C SER A 364 -5.41 16.71 -37.11
N ASN A 365 -5.74 16.45 -38.37
CA ASN A 365 -4.80 16.70 -39.46
C ASN A 365 -4.87 18.21 -39.71
N ASP A 366 -4.09 18.98 -38.96
CA ASP A 366 -3.89 20.39 -39.30
C ASP A 366 -2.96 20.43 -40.52
N HIS A 367 -3.54 20.82 -41.66
CA HIS A 367 -2.82 21.30 -42.84
C HIS A 367 -2.56 22.79 -42.71
#